data_AF-A0A329KZD2-F1
#
_entry.id   AF-A0A329KZD2-F1
#
_cell.length_a   1.000
_cell.length_b   1.000
_cell.length_c   1.000
_cell.angle_alpha   90.00
_cell.angle_beta   90.00
_cell.angle_gamma   90.00
#
_symmetry.space_group_name_H-M   'P 1'
#
loop_
_entity.id
_entity.type
_entity.pdbx_description
1 polymer ?
#
loop_
_entity_poly.entity_id
_entity_poly.type
_entity_poly.pdbx_seq_one_letter_code
_entity_poly.pdbx_strand_id
1 'polypeptide(L)'
;MSDLTVFLAGDSTVADYPPERRPMLGWGAKLGQFLDGSVKIVNQAMNGRSSKSFINEGRLEPIRQAMGQGDVFLIQFGHNDSKEDEERRTEPWSTYQEHLAQYIAAAREKGAVPVLISSVCRRRFDDSGRLVDTHGEYPKAMEDLAEREKVAFIDLTAKSAVLLRQLGSEASEKLFTWLKPGENPNYPEGSQDNTHLNEYGAQTIARLVAEELAVLDTPLKEKVRLD
;
A
#
# COMPACT_ATOMS: atom_id res chain seq x y z
N MET A 1 17.17 -21.12 -11.34
CA MET A 1 15.89 -20.40 -11.44
C MET A 1 16.21 -18.97 -11.02
N SER A 2 15.81 -17.96 -11.78
CA SER A 2 15.99 -16.58 -11.34
C SER A 2 15.14 -16.35 -10.10
N ASP A 3 15.71 -15.73 -9.06
CA ASP A 3 14.98 -15.38 -7.84
C ASP A 3 13.92 -14.32 -8.18
N LEU A 4 12.66 -14.61 -7.89
CA LEU A 4 11.54 -13.69 -8.13
C LEU A 4 11.71 -12.45 -7.25
N THR A 5 11.69 -11.25 -7.85
CA THR A 5 11.72 -10.00 -7.09
C THR A 5 10.35 -9.33 -7.11
N VAL A 6 9.90 -8.89 -5.94
CA VAL A 6 8.72 -8.06 -5.76
C VAL A 6 9.15 -6.64 -5.49
N PHE A 7 8.75 -5.73 -6.36
CA PHE A 7 8.95 -4.30 -6.19
C PHE A 7 7.68 -3.68 -5.63
N LEU A 8 7.83 -2.71 -4.71
CA LEU A 8 6.70 -1.96 -4.17
C LEU A 8 6.91 -0.48 -4.42
N ALA A 9 5.91 0.15 -5.03
CA ALA A 9 5.77 1.60 -5.07
C ALA A 9 4.51 2.00 -4.31
N GLY A 10 4.65 2.99 -3.44
CA GLY A 10 3.53 3.52 -2.70
C GLY A 10 3.89 4.62 -1.72
N ASP A 11 2.95 4.91 -0.83
CA ASP A 11 3.02 5.99 0.14
C ASP A 11 3.49 5.52 1.54
N SER A 12 3.18 6.34 2.55
CA SER A 12 3.52 6.12 3.96
C SER A 12 2.94 4.85 4.57
N THR A 13 1.88 4.27 3.99
CA THR A 13 1.25 3.04 4.47
C THR A 13 1.89 1.78 3.92
N VAL A 14 2.77 1.92 2.91
CA VAL A 14 3.55 0.83 2.32
C VAL A 14 5.03 0.89 2.76
N ALA A 15 5.54 2.11 2.94
CA ALA A 15 6.96 2.40 3.17
C ALA A 15 7.57 1.74 4.41
N ASP A 16 8.87 1.46 4.31
CA ASP A 16 9.70 1.15 5.47
C ASP A 16 9.89 2.41 6.32
N TYR A 17 10.16 2.22 7.61
CA TYR A 17 10.43 3.30 8.55
C TYR A 17 11.71 3.04 9.35
N PRO A 18 12.51 4.09 9.60
CA PRO A 18 13.69 3.98 10.45
C PRO A 18 13.28 3.72 11.92
N PRO A 19 14.19 3.19 12.75
CA PRO A 19 13.88 2.84 14.15
C PRO A 19 13.26 3.98 14.98
N GLU A 20 13.63 5.21 14.66
CA GLU A 20 13.26 6.47 15.33
C GLU A 20 11.84 6.94 14.97
N ARG A 21 11.19 6.23 14.03
CA ARG A 21 9.77 6.37 13.73
C ARG A 21 8.96 5.20 14.27
N ARG A 22 9.59 4.17 14.86
CA ARG A 22 8.85 3.02 15.42
C ARG A 22 7.96 3.47 16.58
N PRO A 23 6.74 2.92 16.69
CA PRO A 23 6.28 1.69 16.04
C PRO A 23 5.64 1.88 14.66
N MET A 24 5.61 3.09 14.11
CA MET A 24 5.06 3.35 12.78
C MET A 24 5.74 2.49 11.72
N LEU A 25 4.95 1.79 10.90
CA LEU A 25 5.47 0.90 9.86
C LEU A 25 4.45 0.74 8.72
N GLY A 26 4.92 0.73 7.47
CA GLY A 26 4.08 0.35 6.33
C GLY A 26 3.94 -1.16 6.19
N TRP A 27 2.84 -1.63 5.59
CA TRP A 27 2.59 -3.06 5.40
C TRP A 27 3.62 -3.72 4.48
N GLY A 28 4.22 -2.97 3.55
CA GLY A 28 5.26 -3.47 2.64
C GLY A 28 6.47 -4.05 3.39
N ALA A 29 6.83 -3.45 4.53
CA ALA A 29 7.90 -3.94 5.40
C ALA A 29 7.63 -5.31 6.02
N LYS A 30 6.36 -5.75 6.03
CA LYS A 30 5.91 -7.01 6.65
C LYS A 30 5.49 -8.07 5.63
N LEU A 31 5.37 -7.72 4.35
CA LEU A 31 4.94 -8.64 3.29
C LEU A 31 5.81 -9.90 3.20
N GLY A 32 7.13 -9.76 3.38
CA GLY A 32 8.07 -10.88 3.25
C GLY A 32 7.86 -12.03 4.23
N GLN A 33 7.14 -11.81 5.33
CA GLN A 33 6.78 -12.88 6.26
C GLN A 33 5.75 -13.85 5.69
N PHE A 34 5.01 -13.42 4.65
CA PHE A 34 3.97 -14.21 4.00
C PHE A 34 4.41 -14.78 2.66
N LEU A 35 5.70 -14.72 2.34
CA LEU A 35 6.27 -15.24 1.10
C LEU A 35 7.34 -16.27 1.44
N ASP A 36 7.53 -17.25 0.56
CA ASP A 36 8.64 -18.18 0.72
C ASP A 36 10.00 -17.46 0.59
N GLY A 37 11.03 -18.02 1.21
CA GLY A 37 12.35 -17.39 1.30
C GLY A 37 13.11 -17.23 -0.03
N SER A 38 12.54 -17.69 -1.15
CA SER A 38 13.12 -17.46 -2.49
C SER A 38 12.69 -16.14 -3.11
N VAL A 39 11.73 -15.43 -2.51
CA VAL A 39 11.24 -14.15 -3.00
C VAL A 39 12.03 -13.00 -2.39
N LYS A 40 12.62 -12.14 -3.23
CA LYS A 40 13.24 -10.89 -2.80
C LYS A 40 12.21 -9.77 -2.80
N ILE A 41 12.22 -8.93 -1.76
CA ILE A 41 11.40 -7.71 -1.72
C ILE A 41 12.28 -6.48 -1.86
N VAL A 42 11.86 -5.56 -2.74
CA VAL A 42 12.44 -4.24 -2.92
C VAL A 42 11.36 -3.20 -2.66
N ASN A 43 11.26 -2.73 -1.42
CA ASN A 43 10.30 -1.71 -1.02
C ASN A 43 10.86 -0.31 -1.32
N GLN A 44 10.28 0.38 -2.30
CA GLN A 44 10.67 1.74 -2.70
C GLN A 44 9.56 2.75 -2.39
N ALA A 45 8.53 2.33 -1.64
CA ALA A 45 7.50 3.24 -1.18
C ALA A 45 8.09 4.34 -0.29
N MET A 46 7.50 5.53 -0.38
CA MET A 46 8.01 6.72 0.29
C MET A 46 6.89 7.53 0.92
N ASN A 47 7.10 7.92 2.18
CA ASN A 47 6.13 8.70 2.93
C ASN A 47 5.79 10.03 2.21
N GLY A 48 4.50 10.35 2.18
CA GLY A 48 3.97 11.62 1.67
C GLY A 48 3.81 11.69 0.16
N ARG A 49 4.19 10.65 -0.60
CA ARG A 49 4.11 10.66 -2.07
C ARG A 49 2.73 10.25 -2.58
N SER A 50 2.33 10.88 -3.67
CA SER A 50 1.19 10.50 -4.50
C SER A 50 1.65 9.76 -5.75
N SER A 51 0.72 9.25 -6.58
CA SER A 51 1.11 8.64 -7.86
C SER A 51 1.81 9.64 -8.79
N LYS A 52 1.51 10.93 -8.64
CA LYS A 52 2.16 12.03 -9.36
C LYS A 52 3.52 12.38 -8.80
N SER A 53 3.60 12.72 -7.52
CA SER A 53 4.84 13.25 -6.95
C SER A 53 5.96 12.21 -6.93
N PHE A 54 5.63 10.92 -6.79
CA PHE A 54 6.61 9.83 -6.85
C PHE A 54 7.30 9.75 -8.21
N ILE A 55 6.56 9.93 -9.32
CA ILE A 55 7.14 9.98 -10.67
C ILE A 55 7.96 11.26 -10.85
N ASN A 56 7.41 12.41 -10.46
CA ASN A 56 8.07 13.71 -10.64
C ASN A 56 9.41 13.81 -9.88
N GLU A 57 9.52 13.13 -8.75
CA GLU A 57 10.76 13.01 -7.98
C GLU A 57 11.75 11.96 -8.54
N GLY A 58 11.41 11.30 -9.65
CA GLY A 58 12.25 10.29 -10.30
C GLY A 58 12.31 8.94 -9.57
N ARG A 59 11.40 8.67 -8.62
CA ARG A 59 11.46 7.44 -7.79
C ARG A 59 11.02 6.18 -8.53
N LEU A 60 10.25 6.31 -9.61
CA LEU A 60 9.90 5.19 -10.47
C LEU A 60 11.11 4.66 -11.25
N GLU A 61 12.07 5.53 -11.59
CA GLU A 61 13.16 5.17 -12.50
C GLU A 61 14.09 4.08 -11.92
N PRO A 62 14.54 4.14 -10.65
CA PRO A 62 15.31 3.04 -10.05
C PRO A 62 14.57 1.70 -10.04
N ILE A 63 13.24 1.71 -9.83
CA ILE A 63 12.42 0.49 -9.88
C ILE A 63 12.41 -0.05 -11.31
N ARG A 64 12.11 0.81 -12.29
CA ARG A 64 12.09 0.47 -13.71
C ARG A 64 13.42 -0.12 -14.16
N GLN A 65 14.54 0.44 -13.74
CA GLN A 65 15.87 -0.05 -14.12
C GLN A 65 16.21 -1.41 -13.49
N ALA A 66 15.68 -1.70 -12.30
CA ALA A 66 15.97 -2.91 -11.55
C ALA A 66 15.04 -4.09 -11.89
N MET A 67 13.81 -3.83 -12.35
CA MET A 67 12.86 -4.87 -12.75
C MET A 67 13.34 -5.67 -13.97
N GLY A 68 13.01 -6.95 -13.98
CA GLY A 68 13.20 -7.85 -15.13
C GLY A 68 12.00 -8.74 -15.40
N GLN A 69 12.19 -9.66 -16.35
CA GLN A 69 11.14 -10.55 -16.81
C GLN A 69 10.67 -11.48 -15.68
N GLY A 70 9.36 -11.49 -15.44
CA GLY A 70 8.72 -12.35 -14.43
C GLY A 70 8.68 -11.77 -13.02
N ASP A 71 9.33 -10.63 -12.76
CA ASP A 71 9.19 -9.90 -11.49
C ASP A 71 7.75 -9.39 -11.30
N VAL A 72 7.37 -9.08 -10.06
CA VAL A 72 6.05 -8.50 -9.75
C VAL A 72 6.21 -7.08 -9.24
N PHE A 73 5.37 -6.16 -9.72
CA PHE A 73 5.36 -4.77 -9.29
C PHE A 73 4.03 -4.42 -8.62
N LEU A 74 4.04 -4.24 -7.30
CA LEU A 74 2.89 -3.85 -6.49
C LEU A 74 2.84 -2.32 -6.39
N ILE A 75 1.72 -1.73 -6.81
CA ILE A 75 1.55 -0.28 -6.92
C ILE A 75 0.35 0.16 -6.06
N GLN A 76 0.60 0.97 -5.02
CA GLN A 76 -0.45 1.46 -4.13
C GLN A 76 -0.33 2.97 -3.86
N PHE A 77 -1.28 3.75 -4.38
CA PHE A 77 -1.39 5.19 -4.15
C PHE A 77 -2.85 5.60 -3.92
N GLY A 78 -3.09 6.88 -3.58
CA GLY A 78 -4.42 7.41 -3.31
C GLY A 78 -4.51 8.32 -2.09
N HIS A 79 -3.77 8.05 -1.00
CA HIS A 79 -3.86 8.89 0.22
C HIS A 79 -3.43 10.33 0.00
N ASN A 80 -2.37 10.53 -0.78
CA ASN A 80 -1.76 11.84 -1.01
C ASN A 80 -2.22 12.46 -2.33
N ASP A 81 -2.76 11.66 -3.23
CA ASP A 81 -3.41 12.09 -4.46
C ASP A 81 -4.63 12.98 -4.19
N SER A 82 -5.35 12.72 -3.10
CA SER A 82 -6.50 13.50 -2.66
C SER A 82 -6.14 14.78 -1.90
N LYS A 83 -4.86 15.19 -1.88
CA LYS A 83 -4.44 16.42 -1.21
C LYS A 83 -4.67 17.62 -2.12
N GLU A 84 -4.82 18.78 -1.49
CA GLU A 84 -5.11 20.04 -2.21
C GLU A 84 -3.87 20.69 -2.82
N ASP A 85 -2.67 20.29 -2.40
CA ASP A 85 -1.43 20.87 -2.94
C ASP A 85 -1.14 20.37 -4.36
N GLU A 86 -0.72 21.30 -5.21
CA GLU A 86 -0.45 21.06 -6.62
C GLU A 86 0.57 19.94 -6.87
N GLU A 87 1.57 19.82 -5.99
CA GLU A 87 2.65 18.83 -6.13
C GLU A 87 2.10 17.40 -6.13
N ARG A 88 1.14 17.11 -5.24
CA ARG A 88 0.62 15.75 -5.02
C ARG A 88 -0.73 15.50 -5.64
N ARG A 89 -1.57 16.53 -5.77
CA ARG A 89 -2.96 16.40 -6.22
C ARG A 89 -3.05 15.73 -7.59
N THR A 90 -3.95 14.77 -7.69
CA THR A 90 -4.45 14.20 -8.95
C THR A 90 -5.97 14.13 -8.92
N GLU A 91 -6.62 13.96 -10.06
CA GLU A 91 -8.06 13.77 -10.17
C GLU A 91 -8.35 12.28 -10.48
N PRO A 92 -9.25 11.61 -9.74
CA PRO A 92 -9.42 10.15 -9.80
C PRO A 92 -9.58 9.60 -11.21
N TRP A 93 -10.48 10.18 -11.99
CA TRP A 93 -10.88 9.69 -13.32
C TRP A 93 -10.07 10.27 -14.48
N SER A 94 -8.96 10.98 -14.20
CA SER A 94 -8.07 11.52 -15.22
C SER A 94 -6.62 11.38 -14.81
N THR A 95 -6.02 12.44 -14.25
CA THR A 95 -4.59 12.49 -13.97
C THR A 95 -4.12 11.38 -13.03
N TYR A 96 -4.96 10.90 -12.11
CA TYR A 96 -4.61 9.74 -11.29
C TYR A 96 -4.41 8.48 -12.14
N GLN A 97 -5.38 8.15 -13.00
CA GLN A 97 -5.28 7.02 -13.92
C GLN A 97 -4.09 7.19 -14.90
N GLU A 98 -3.86 8.41 -15.41
CA GLU A 98 -2.73 8.72 -16.30
C GLU A 98 -1.37 8.42 -15.63
N HIS A 99 -1.21 8.78 -14.36
CA HIS A 99 0.01 8.47 -13.61
C HIS A 99 0.12 6.97 -13.34
N LEU A 100 -0.95 6.30 -12.88
CA LEU A 100 -0.95 4.86 -12.65
C LEU A 100 -0.60 4.06 -13.92
N ALA A 101 -1.07 4.50 -15.09
CA ALA A 101 -0.75 3.89 -16.38
C ALA A 101 0.76 3.93 -16.68
N GLN A 102 1.51 4.93 -16.20
CA GLN A 102 2.96 4.99 -16.36
C GLN A 102 3.67 3.89 -15.55
N TYR A 103 3.18 3.56 -14.35
CA TYR A 103 3.73 2.44 -13.56
C TYR A 103 3.49 1.09 -14.24
N ILE A 104 2.27 0.90 -14.79
CA ILE A 104 1.91 -0.29 -15.55
C ILE A 104 2.81 -0.43 -16.79
N ALA A 105 3.01 0.67 -17.52
CA ALA A 105 3.89 0.70 -18.68
C ALA A 105 5.33 0.36 -18.32
N ALA A 106 5.86 0.91 -17.22
CA ALA A 106 7.20 0.62 -16.73
C ALA A 106 7.40 -0.87 -16.38
N ALA A 107 6.41 -1.52 -15.75
CA ALA A 107 6.46 -2.96 -15.49
C ALA A 107 6.48 -3.77 -16.80
N ARG A 108 5.55 -3.46 -17.72
CA ARG A 108 5.43 -4.17 -19.01
C ARG A 108 6.67 -4.04 -19.88
N GLU A 109 7.28 -2.85 -19.92
CA GLU A 109 8.54 -2.61 -20.64
C GLU A 109 9.65 -3.57 -20.17
N LYS A 110 9.63 -3.94 -18.89
CA LYS A 110 10.62 -4.83 -18.27
C LYS A 110 10.21 -6.30 -18.25
N GLY A 111 9.01 -6.62 -18.74
CA GLY A 111 8.44 -7.96 -18.66
C GLY A 111 8.01 -8.36 -17.23
N ALA A 112 7.87 -7.39 -16.33
CA ALA A 112 7.31 -7.58 -14.99
C ALA A 112 5.78 -7.55 -15.02
N VAL A 113 5.15 -8.18 -14.03
CA VAL A 113 3.70 -8.26 -13.85
C VAL A 113 3.25 -7.15 -12.89
N PRO A 114 2.54 -6.10 -13.37
CA PRO A 114 1.99 -5.09 -12.48
C PRO A 114 0.78 -5.63 -11.70
N VAL A 115 0.59 -5.13 -10.50
CA VAL A 115 -0.61 -5.33 -9.68
C VAL A 115 -0.97 -3.98 -9.05
N LEU A 116 -2.19 -3.52 -9.30
CA LEU A 116 -2.72 -2.32 -8.66
C LEU A 116 -3.37 -2.69 -7.33
N ILE A 117 -3.11 -1.90 -6.29
CA ILE A 117 -3.64 -2.10 -4.95
C ILE A 117 -4.27 -0.78 -4.49
N SER A 118 -5.56 -0.77 -4.14
CA SER A 118 -6.19 0.44 -3.60
C SER A 118 -5.59 0.78 -2.22
N SER A 119 -5.65 2.04 -1.80
CA SER A 119 -5.06 2.46 -0.52
C SER A 119 -5.74 1.79 0.68
N VAL A 120 -4.97 1.48 1.74
CA VAL A 120 -5.53 1.04 3.03
C VAL A 120 -6.58 2.03 3.53
N CYS A 121 -7.71 1.55 4.04
CA CYS A 121 -8.75 2.40 4.61
C CYS A 121 -8.24 3.13 5.86
N ARG A 122 -8.53 4.44 5.98
CA ARG A 122 -8.20 5.21 7.18
C ARG A 122 -9.14 4.85 8.32
N ARG A 123 -8.64 4.85 9.55
CA ARG A 123 -9.45 4.66 10.76
C ARG A 123 -10.25 5.93 11.08
N ARG A 124 -11.36 6.16 10.35
CA ARG A 124 -12.26 7.28 10.62
C ARG A 124 -13.66 6.76 10.92
N PHE A 125 -14.10 6.96 12.16
CA PHE A 125 -15.47 6.64 12.58
C PHE A 125 -16.24 7.94 12.85
N ASP A 126 -17.52 7.96 12.50
CA ASP A 126 -18.44 9.04 12.91
C ASP A 126 -18.91 8.86 14.36
N ASP A 127 -19.65 9.84 14.88
CA ASP A 127 -20.17 9.82 16.27
C ASP A 127 -21.13 8.65 16.54
N SER A 128 -21.67 8.01 15.48
CA SER A 128 -22.50 6.81 15.60
C SER A 128 -21.70 5.51 15.54
N GLY A 129 -20.36 5.59 15.46
CA GLY A 129 -19.47 4.44 15.38
C GLY A 129 -19.40 3.80 14.00
N ARG A 130 -19.88 4.46 12.94
CA ARG A 130 -19.80 3.95 11.56
C ARG A 130 -18.50 4.39 10.90
N LEU A 131 -17.86 3.46 10.20
CA LEU A 131 -16.66 3.75 9.41
C LEU A 131 -17.01 4.68 8.24
N VAL A 132 -16.30 5.80 8.14
CA VAL A 132 -16.48 6.85 7.13
C VAL A 132 -15.49 6.62 6.00
N ASP A 133 -15.97 6.66 4.76
CA ASP A 133 -15.12 6.67 3.58
C ASP A 133 -14.30 7.97 3.51
N THR A 134 -12.99 7.85 3.27
CA THR A 134 -12.06 8.97 3.13
C THR A 134 -11.30 8.99 1.82
N HIS A 135 -11.55 8.02 0.96
CA HIS A 135 -10.82 7.82 -0.30
C HIS A 135 -11.68 8.15 -1.51
N GLY A 136 -12.99 8.32 -1.34
CA GLY A 136 -13.89 8.80 -2.40
C GLY A 136 -13.78 7.92 -3.65
N GLU A 137 -13.59 8.54 -4.80
CA GLU A 137 -13.61 7.82 -6.08
C GLU A 137 -12.27 7.15 -6.46
N TYR A 138 -11.17 7.41 -5.75
CA TYR A 138 -9.85 6.86 -6.13
C TYR A 138 -9.80 5.34 -6.23
N PRO A 139 -10.34 4.55 -5.27
CA PRO A 139 -10.35 3.09 -5.40
C PRO A 139 -11.11 2.61 -6.64
N LYS A 140 -12.26 3.25 -6.95
CA LYS A 140 -13.07 2.87 -8.10
C LYS A 140 -12.43 3.26 -9.42
N ALA A 141 -11.76 4.41 -9.48
CA ALA A 141 -11.00 4.81 -10.65
C ALA A 141 -9.77 3.92 -10.88
N MET A 142 -9.12 3.42 -9.81
CA MET A 142 -8.03 2.44 -9.94
C MET A 142 -8.55 1.09 -10.44
N GLU A 143 -9.68 0.61 -9.91
CA GLU A 143 -10.33 -0.63 -10.36
C GLU A 143 -10.69 -0.56 -11.86
N ASP A 144 -11.31 0.54 -12.29
CA ASP A 144 -11.64 0.77 -13.71
C ASP A 144 -10.39 0.73 -14.61
N LEU A 145 -9.30 1.38 -14.17
CA LEU A 145 -8.04 1.33 -14.91
C LEU A 145 -7.50 -0.11 -14.97
N ALA A 146 -7.55 -0.85 -13.87
CA ALA A 146 -7.07 -2.23 -13.82
C ALA A 146 -7.85 -3.13 -14.79
N GLU A 147 -9.18 -2.99 -14.86
CA GLU A 147 -10.02 -3.70 -15.82
C GLU A 147 -9.66 -3.34 -17.27
N ARG A 148 -9.58 -2.03 -17.57
CA ARG A 148 -9.25 -1.53 -18.91
C ARG A 148 -7.88 -2.00 -19.38
N GLU A 149 -6.89 -1.93 -18.49
CA GLU A 149 -5.52 -2.35 -18.78
C GLU A 149 -5.34 -3.86 -18.66
N LYS A 150 -6.30 -4.63 -18.14
CA LYS A 150 -6.16 -6.07 -17.87
C LYS A 150 -4.99 -6.36 -16.93
N VAL A 151 -4.96 -5.63 -15.82
CA VAL A 151 -3.99 -5.77 -14.73
C VAL A 151 -4.71 -6.30 -13.50
N ALA A 152 -4.04 -7.14 -12.70
CA ALA A 152 -4.61 -7.62 -11.45
C ALA A 152 -4.86 -6.45 -10.48
N PHE A 153 -5.98 -6.49 -9.77
CA PHE A 153 -6.38 -5.48 -8.80
C PHE A 153 -6.67 -6.12 -7.45
N ILE A 154 -6.14 -5.51 -6.39
CA ILE A 154 -6.44 -5.84 -5.00
C ILE A 154 -7.21 -4.66 -4.39
N ASP A 155 -8.49 -4.87 -4.08
CA ASP A 155 -9.29 -3.88 -3.35
C ASP A 155 -8.99 -3.90 -1.84
N LEU A 156 -7.81 -3.39 -1.48
CA LEU A 156 -7.38 -3.31 -0.09
C LEU A 156 -8.21 -2.28 0.69
N THR A 157 -8.74 -1.23 0.06
CA THR A 157 -9.70 -0.31 0.68
C THR A 157 -10.91 -1.08 1.20
N ALA A 158 -11.57 -1.90 0.39
CA ALA A 158 -12.73 -2.68 0.86
C ALA A 158 -12.35 -3.71 1.93
N LYS A 159 -11.25 -4.44 1.77
CA LYS A 159 -10.81 -5.47 2.73
C LYS A 159 -10.46 -4.90 4.09
N SER A 160 -9.68 -3.82 4.11
CA SER A 160 -9.36 -3.12 5.36
C SER A 160 -10.59 -2.45 5.96
N ALA A 161 -11.55 -1.95 5.17
CA ALA A 161 -12.81 -1.45 5.69
C ALA A 161 -13.65 -2.55 6.38
N VAL A 162 -13.70 -3.77 5.85
CA VAL A 162 -14.34 -4.91 6.51
C VAL A 162 -13.68 -5.20 7.85
N LEU A 163 -12.35 -5.27 7.89
CA LEU A 163 -11.58 -5.47 9.13
C LEU A 163 -11.90 -4.38 10.18
N LEU A 164 -11.87 -3.11 9.78
CA LEU A 164 -12.14 -2.00 10.68
C LEU A 164 -13.58 -2.01 11.20
N ARG A 165 -14.57 -2.34 10.35
CA ARG A 165 -15.97 -2.48 10.79
C ARG A 165 -16.15 -3.63 11.79
N GLN A 166 -15.46 -4.74 11.59
CA GLN A 166 -15.52 -5.88 12.52
C GLN A 166 -14.91 -5.56 13.89
N LEU A 167 -13.81 -4.80 13.92
CA LEU A 167 -13.16 -4.37 15.16
C LEU A 167 -13.91 -3.21 15.84
N GLY A 168 -14.55 -2.34 15.06
CA GLY A 168 -15.11 -1.08 15.56
C GLY A 168 -14.03 -0.07 15.94
N SER A 169 -14.46 1.08 16.47
CA SER A 169 -13.56 2.21 16.78
C SER A 169 -12.48 1.82 17.78
N GLU A 170 -12.84 1.40 18.99
CA GLU A 170 -11.88 1.15 20.08
C GLU A 170 -10.90 0.00 19.74
N ALA A 171 -11.39 -1.18 19.37
CA ALA A 171 -10.51 -2.32 19.14
C ALA A 171 -9.63 -2.21 17.89
N SER A 172 -9.94 -1.28 16.96
CA SER A 172 -9.08 -1.02 15.80
C SER A 172 -7.86 -0.15 16.11
N GLU A 173 -7.81 0.55 17.27
CA GLU A 173 -6.66 1.36 17.68
C GLU A 173 -5.35 0.56 17.69
N LYS A 174 -5.45 -0.73 18.07
CA LYS A 174 -4.30 -1.65 18.10
C LYS A 174 -3.60 -1.83 16.75
N LEU A 175 -4.24 -1.46 15.63
CA LEU A 175 -3.64 -1.55 14.29
C LEU A 175 -2.84 -0.30 13.93
N PHE A 176 -3.09 0.83 14.59
CA PHE A 176 -2.52 2.12 14.21
C PHE A 176 -1.50 2.60 15.24
N THR A 177 -0.78 3.67 14.90
CA THR A 177 0.16 4.34 15.81
C THR A 177 -0.63 5.14 16.85
N TRP A 178 -1.32 4.41 17.73
CA TRP A 178 -2.03 4.90 18.90
C TRP A 178 -1.24 4.52 20.14
N LEU A 179 -0.76 5.54 20.85
CA LEU A 179 0.13 5.41 21.98
C LEU A 179 -0.27 6.43 23.06
N LYS A 180 -0.26 6.01 24.31
CA LYS A 180 -0.38 6.92 25.45
C LYS A 180 0.97 7.61 25.72
N PRO A 181 0.96 8.81 26.34
CA PRO A 181 2.19 9.44 26.82
C PRO A 181 3.06 8.46 27.62
N GLY A 182 4.36 8.42 27.32
CA GLY A 182 5.32 7.56 27.99
C GLY A 182 5.39 6.10 27.52
N GLU A 183 4.54 5.64 26.60
CA GLU A 183 4.58 4.25 26.11
C GLU A 183 5.72 3.98 25.12
N ASN A 184 6.22 5.02 24.43
CA ASN A 184 7.32 4.87 23.47
C ASN A 184 8.23 6.11 23.47
N PRO A 185 9.57 5.96 23.51
CA PRO A 185 10.50 7.08 23.55
C PRO A 185 10.49 7.95 22.28
N ASN A 186 10.09 7.40 21.12
CA ASN A 186 9.94 8.17 19.88
C ASN A 186 8.68 9.04 19.89
N TYR A 187 7.73 8.76 20.79
CA TYR A 187 6.45 9.44 20.95
C TYR A 187 6.21 9.78 22.44
N PRO A 188 7.01 10.66 23.05
CA PRO A 188 6.96 10.90 24.49
C PRO A 188 5.59 11.41 24.95
N GLU A 189 4.92 12.23 24.14
CA GLU A 189 3.57 12.75 24.38
C GLU A 189 2.45 11.80 23.90
N GLY A 190 2.80 10.59 23.46
CA GLY A 190 1.86 9.66 22.82
C GLY A 190 1.56 10.03 21.36
N SER A 191 0.60 9.32 20.77
CA SER A 191 0.12 9.53 19.41
C SER A 191 -1.31 9.00 19.25
N GLN A 192 -2.10 9.63 18.40
CA GLN A 192 -3.43 9.15 18.00
C GLN A 192 -3.56 9.23 16.47
N ASP A 193 -2.70 8.51 15.78
CA ASP A 193 -2.64 8.53 14.31
C ASP A 193 -3.65 7.54 13.72
N ASN A 194 -4.59 8.03 12.90
CA ASN A 194 -5.63 7.20 12.27
C ASN A 194 -5.30 6.75 10.84
N THR A 195 -4.09 7.03 10.36
CA THR A 195 -3.63 6.66 9.01
C THR A 195 -2.48 5.68 9.07
N HIS A 196 -1.49 5.94 9.93
CA HIS A 196 -0.26 5.16 9.92
C HIS A 196 -0.34 3.96 10.87
N LEU A 197 -0.07 2.79 10.31
CA LEU A 197 -0.08 1.51 11.01
C LEU A 197 1.08 1.44 12.00
N ASN A 198 0.88 0.69 13.08
CA ASN A 198 1.98 0.18 13.89
C ASN A 198 2.48 -1.16 13.32
N GLU A 199 3.44 -1.80 14.00
CA GLU A 199 3.99 -3.09 13.55
C GLU A 199 2.94 -4.21 13.41
N TYR A 200 2.01 -4.32 14.35
CA TYR A 200 0.92 -5.30 14.31
C TYR A 200 -0.08 -5.00 13.19
N GLY A 201 -0.43 -3.73 13.00
CA GLY A 201 -1.26 -3.29 11.88
C GLY A 201 -0.61 -3.55 10.53
N ALA A 202 0.67 -3.22 10.39
CA ALA A 202 1.44 -3.49 9.17
C ALA A 202 1.44 -4.98 8.82
N GLN A 203 1.64 -5.86 9.80
CA GLN A 203 1.53 -7.31 9.60
C GLN A 203 0.11 -7.74 9.24
N THR A 204 -0.90 -7.17 9.90
CA THR A 204 -2.32 -7.51 9.65
C THR A 204 -2.74 -7.13 8.23
N ILE A 205 -2.37 -5.93 7.78
CA ILE A 205 -2.65 -5.46 6.41
C ILE A 205 -1.82 -6.22 5.37
N ALA A 206 -0.55 -6.50 5.65
CA ALA A 206 0.28 -7.32 4.77
C ALA A 206 -0.30 -8.73 4.57
N ARG A 207 -0.93 -9.30 5.60
CA ARG A 207 -1.66 -10.58 5.47
C ARG A 207 -2.83 -10.47 4.51
N LEU A 208 -3.63 -9.40 4.58
CA LEU A 208 -4.75 -9.19 3.64
C LEU A 208 -4.26 -9.10 2.19
N VAL A 209 -3.11 -8.44 1.95
CA VAL A 209 -2.49 -8.40 0.62
C VAL A 209 -1.99 -9.79 0.20
N ALA A 210 -1.33 -10.52 1.09
CA ALA A 210 -0.83 -11.86 0.80
C ALA A 210 -1.96 -12.86 0.50
N GLU A 211 -3.07 -12.80 1.22
CA GLU A 211 -4.28 -13.61 0.97
C GLU A 211 -4.79 -13.43 -0.47
N GLU A 212 -4.74 -12.21 -1.01
CA GLU A 212 -5.12 -11.96 -2.40
C GLU A 212 -4.06 -12.42 -3.40
N LEU A 213 -2.78 -12.19 -3.10
CA LEU A 213 -1.68 -12.67 -3.94
C LEU A 213 -1.69 -14.20 -4.08
N ALA A 214 -2.21 -14.93 -3.09
CA ALA A 214 -2.35 -16.39 -3.13
C ALA A 214 -3.42 -16.89 -4.11
N VAL A 215 -4.31 -16.02 -4.58
CA VAL A 215 -5.39 -16.39 -5.53
C VAL A 215 -5.29 -15.69 -6.87
N LEU A 216 -4.55 -14.58 -6.95
CA LEU A 216 -4.26 -13.88 -8.21
C LEU A 216 -3.37 -14.73 -9.13
N ASP A 217 -3.62 -14.64 -10.44
CA ASP A 217 -2.82 -15.29 -11.47
C ASP A 217 -1.51 -14.52 -11.71
N THR A 218 -0.59 -14.61 -10.75
CA THR A 218 0.72 -13.95 -10.78
C THR A 218 1.82 -14.96 -10.44
N PRO A 219 3.09 -14.67 -10.79
CA PRO A 219 4.23 -15.48 -10.35
C PRO A 219 4.33 -15.67 -8.82
N LEU A 220 3.67 -14.82 -8.03
CA LEU A 220 3.66 -14.93 -6.57
C LEU A 220 2.69 -15.98 -6.01
N LYS A 221 1.71 -16.45 -6.80
CA LYS A 221 0.65 -17.33 -6.31
C LYS A 221 1.17 -18.53 -5.51
N GLU A 222 2.12 -19.26 -6.10
CA GLU A 222 2.73 -20.46 -5.51
C GLU A 222 3.82 -20.13 -4.45
N LYS A 223 4.10 -18.84 -4.26
CA LYS A 223 5.13 -18.33 -3.35
C LYS A 223 4.56 -17.80 -2.04
N VAL A 224 3.24 -17.65 -1.91
CA VAL A 224 2.62 -17.19 -0.66
C VAL A 224 2.63 -18.31 0.40
N ARG A 225 2.92 -17.95 1.66
CA ARG A 225 2.88 -18.80 2.86
C ARG A 225 2.08 -18.06 3.93
N LEU A 226 0.91 -18.61 4.31
CA LEU A 226 -0.02 -17.97 5.26
C LEU A 226 -0.10 -18.71 6.61
N ASP A 227 0.62 -19.81 6.71
CA ASP A 227 0.66 -20.75 7.83
C ASP A 227 1.71 -20.40 8.91
#